data_AF-A0A4V0Z486-F1
#
_entry.id   AF-A0A4V0Z486-F1
#
_cell.length_a   1.000
_cell.length_b   1.000
_cell.length_c   1.000
_cell.angle_alpha   90.00
_cell.angle_beta   90.00
_cell.angle_gamma   90.00
#
_symmetry.space_group_name_H-M   'P 1'
#
loop_
_entity.id
_entity.type
_entity.pdbx_description
1 polymer ?
#
loop_
_entity_poly.entity_id
_entity_poly.type
_entity_poly.pdbx_seq_one_letter_code
_entity_poly.pdbx_strand_id
1 'polypeptide(L)'
;MPAWHRSDESDLPLWVLDLDDELYSVHHRRLCVWPDEFDGCWHWEIQTYENAGVAACGSCATLADAQQAAVVAARRLAAGPAREG
;
A
#
# COMPACT_ATOMS: atom_id res chain seq x y z
N MET A 1 13.40 0.77 -8.68
CA MET A 1 11.93 0.66 -8.55
C MET A 1 11.66 -0.05 -7.23
N PRO A 2 10.61 0.30 -6.48
CA PRO A 2 10.24 -0.46 -5.29
C PRO A 2 10.03 -1.93 -5.67
N ALA A 3 10.62 -2.86 -4.89
CA ALA A 3 10.59 -4.28 -5.22
C ALA A 3 9.33 -4.93 -4.63
N TRP A 4 8.24 -4.88 -5.38
CA TRP A 4 7.05 -5.66 -5.07
C TRP A 4 7.37 -7.16 -5.15
N HIS A 5 6.87 -7.93 -4.20
CA HIS A 5 6.95 -9.39 -4.22
C HIS A 5 5.56 -9.98 -3.98
N ARG A 6 5.35 -11.21 -4.47
CA ARG A 6 4.12 -11.94 -4.19
C ARG A 6 4.22 -12.55 -2.80
N SER A 7 3.17 -12.39 -1.99
CA SER A 7 3.04 -13.01 -0.67
C SER A 7 2.09 -14.21 -0.75
N ASP A 8 2.40 -15.24 0.06
CA ASP A 8 1.60 -16.45 0.23
C ASP A 8 0.74 -16.40 1.52
N GLU A 9 0.61 -15.23 2.15
CA GLU A 9 -0.21 -15.03 3.37
C GLU A 9 -1.72 -15.11 3.14
N SER A 10 -2.15 -15.16 1.87
CA SER A 10 -3.55 -15.22 1.48
C SER A 10 -3.75 -16.28 0.40
N ASP A 11 -4.92 -16.91 0.39
CA ASP A 11 -5.36 -17.78 -0.71
C ASP A 11 -5.56 -16.99 -2.02
N LEU A 12 -5.76 -15.67 -1.92
CA LEU A 12 -5.85 -14.77 -3.06
C LEU A 12 -4.47 -14.24 -3.49
N PRO A 13 -4.26 -13.91 -4.78
CA PRO A 13 -3.04 -13.29 -5.23
C PRO A 13 -2.75 -11.97 -4.49
N LEU A 14 -1.74 -11.96 -3.62
CA LEU A 14 -1.36 -10.79 -2.83
C LEU A 14 0.04 -10.33 -3.25
N TRP A 15 0.16 -9.05 -3.58
CA TRP A 15 1.44 -8.39 -3.81
C TRP A 15 1.74 -7.45 -2.66
N VAL A 16 2.95 -7.55 -2.13
CA VAL A 16 3.41 -6.76 -1.00
C VAL A 16 4.64 -5.96 -1.38
N LEU A 17 4.72 -4.75 -0.86
CA LEU A 17 5.92 -3.95 -0.83
C LEU A 17 6.18 -3.53 0.60
N ASP A 18 7.24 -4.07 1.19
CA ASP A 18 7.70 -3.64 2.51
C ASP A 18 8.21 -2.20 2.44
N LEU A 19 7.78 -1.40 3.41
CA LEU A 19 8.20 -0.01 3.52
C LEU A 19 9.37 0.02 4.51
N ASP A 20 10.61 0.03 4.01
CA ASP A 20 11.83 0.12 4.84
C ASP A 20 11.82 1.37 5.75
N ASP A 21 12.54 1.27 6.88
CA ASP A 21 12.75 2.33 7.89
C ASP A 21 13.23 3.67 7.29
N GLU A 22 13.98 3.63 6.19
CA GLU A 22 14.48 4.85 5.53
C GLU A 22 13.39 5.63 4.79
N LEU A 23 12.29 4.96 4.41
CA LEU A 23 11.23 5.62 3.66
C LEU A 23 10.25 6.33 4.59
N TYR A 24 9.49 5.70 5.50
CA TYR A 24 8.47 6.47 6.25
C TYR A 24 7.94 5.88 7.57
N SER A 25 8.08 6.70 8.63
CA SER A 25 7.30 6.84 9.88
C SER A 25 6.97 5.57 10.69
N VAL A 26 7.13 5.65 12.02
CA VAL A 26 6.84 4.62 13.05
C VAL A 26 5.44 3.96 12.98
N HIS A 27 4.58 4.41 12.07
CA HIS A 27 3.20 3.97 11.93
C HIS A 27 2.95 3.02 10.75
N HIS A 28 3.84 2.80 9.78
CA HIS A 28 3.53 1.99 8.58
C HIS A 28 4.41 0.76 8.44
N ARG A 29 3.85 -0.34 7.92
CA ARG A 29 4.55 -1.62 7.78
C ARG A 29 4.76 -2.04 6.33
N ARG A 30 3.71 -1.95 5.50
CA ARG A 30 3.74 -2.43 4.11
C ARG A 30 2.60 -1.89 3.28
N LEU A 31 2.77 -1.96 1.96
CA LEU A 31 1.70 -1.82 0.98
C LEU A 31 1.24 -3.20 0.52
N CYS A 32 -0.07 -3.38 0.42
CA CYS A 32 -0.71 -4.61 -0.05
C CYS A 32 -1.54 -4.30 -1.30
N VAL A 33 -1.50 -5.18 -2.30
CA VAL A 33 -2.30 -5.09 -3.53
C VAL A 33 -2.85 -6.46 -3.87
N TRP A 34 -4.15 -6.59 -4.10
CA TRP A 34 -4.82 -7.85 -4.44
C TRP A 34 -5.94 -7.62 -5.46
N PRO A 35 -6.27 -8.63 -6.29
CA PRO A 35 -7.44 -8.55 -7.15
C PRO A 35 -8.69 -8.83 -6.33
N ASP A 36 -9.78 -8.13 -6.64
CA ASP A 36 -11.13 -8.47 -6.17
C ASP A 36 -11.95 -9.01 -7.34
N GLU A 37 -12.50 -10.20 -7.12
CA GLU A 37 -13.23 -10.96 -8.13
C GLU A 37 -14.70 -10.53 -8.25
N PHE A 38 -15.22 -9.71 -7.32
CA PHE A 38 -16.59 -9.21 -7.35
C PHE A 38 -16.71 -7.92 -8.17
N ASP A 39 -15.72 -7.03 -8.09
CA ASP A 39 -15.70 -5.77 -8.83
C ASP A 39 -14.72 -5.75 -10.02
N GLY A 40 -13.90 -6.79 -10.16
CA GLY A 40 -12.91 -6.92 -11.23
C GLY A 40 -11.77 -5.91 -11.15
N CYS A 41 -11.61 -5.23 -10.02
CA CYS A 41 -10.58 -4.24 -9.77
C CYS A 41 -9.43 -4.82 -8.95
N TRP A 42 -8.32 -4.09 -8.94
CA TRP A 42 -7.19 -4.30 -8.05
C TRP A 42 -7.30 -3.33 -6.88
N HIS A 43 -7.46 -3.89 -5.68
CA HIS A 43 -7.50 -3.13 -4.44
C HIS A 43 -6.11 -2.97 -3.88
N TRP A 44 -5.91 -1.88 -3.16
CA TRP A 44 -4.66 -1.62 -2.45
C TRP A 44 -4.93 -0.97 -1.10
N GLU A 45 -4.03 -1.24 -0.15
CA GLU A 45 -4.06 -0.59 1.16
C GLU A 45 -2.65 -0.38 1.71
N ILE A 46 -2.55 0.58 2.63
CA ILE A 46 -1.36 0.87 3.42
C ILE A 46 -1.60 0.38 4.84
N GLN A 47 -0.94 -0.72 5.22
CA GLN A 47 -1.09 -1.30 6.55
C GLN A 47 -0.21 -0.57 7.57
N THR A 48 -0.79 -0.25 8.73
CA THR A 48 -0.06 0.34 9.85
C THR A 48 0.58 -0.70 10.76
N TYR A 49 1.63 -0.31 11.49
CA TYR A 49 2.16 -1.13 12.59
C TYR A 49 1.06 -1.31 13.66
N GLU A 50 1.07 -2.46 14.35
CA GLU A 50 0.08 -2.94 15.34
C GLU A 50 -1.19 -3.62 14.81
N ASN A 51 -1.33 -3.92 13.51
CA ASN A 51 -2.60 -4.43 12.94
C ASN A 51 -3.79 -3.49 13.26
N ALA A 52 -3.50 -2.23 13.61
CA ALA A 52 -4.49 -1.30 14.14
C ALA A 52 -5.39 -0.69 13.06
N GLY A 53 -5.03 -0.83 11.78
CA GLY A 53 -5.90 -0.47 10.68
C GLY A 53 -5.18 -0.18 9.37
N VAL A 54 -5.85 0.62 8.55
CA VAL A 54 -5.46 1.01 7.20
C VAL A 54 -5.25 2.52 7.16
N ALA A 55 -4.06 2.97 6.77
CA ALA A 55 -3.75 4.40 6.66
C ALA A 55 -4.36 5.05 5.41
N ALA A 56 -4.45 4.29 4.32
CA ALA A 56 -5.16 4.66 3.10
C ALA A 56 -5.47 3.40 2.28
N CYS A 57 -6.50 3.47 1.45
CA CYS A 57 -6.85 2.42 0.50
C CYS A 57 -7.46 3.00 -0.78
N GLY A 58 -7.61 2.14 -1.78
CA GLY A 58 -8.32 2.45 -3.01
C GLY A 58 -8.37 1.25 -3.94
N SER A 59 -8.95 1.45 -5.12
CA SER A 59 -9.03 0.44 -6.17
C SER A 59 -8.69 1.04 -7.54
N CYS A 60 -8.17 0.19 -8.43
CA CYS A 60 -7.77 0.55 -9.79
C CYS A 60 -8.10 -0.58 -10.77
N ALA A 61 -8.19 -0.28 -12.06
CA ALA A 61 -8.52 -1.30 -13.07
C ALA A 61 -7.38 -2.30 -13.32
N THR A 62 -6.13 -1.94 -13.03
CA THR A 62 -4.96 -2.79 -13.30
C THR A 62 -4.03 -2.90 -12.09
N LEU A 63 -3.27 -3.99 -12.02
CA LEU A 63 -2.23 -4.21 -11.01
C LEU A 63 -1.21 -3.07 -10.99
N ALA A 64 -0.75 -2.62 -12.16
CA ALA A 64 0.25 -1.56 -12.27
C ALA A 64 -0.28 -0.23 -11.73
N ASP A 65 -1.54 0.10 -12.02
CA ASP A 65 -2.18 1.31 -11.50
C ASP A 65 -2.36 1.24 -9.98
N ALA A 66 -2.78 0.10 -9.45
CA ALA A 66 -2.94 -0.10 -8.00
C ALA A 66 -1.60 0.03 -7.26
N GLN A 67 -0.54 -0.61 -7.77
CA GLN A 67 0.81 -0.50 -7.21
C GLN A 67 1.32 0.95 -7.24
N GLN A 68 1.11 1.65 -8.37
CA GLN A 68 1.53 3.04 -8.51
C GLN A 68 0.72 3.97 -7.58
N ALA A 69 -0.58 3.78 -7.48
CA ALA A 69 -1.46 4.54 -6.60
C ALA A 69 -1.08 4.35 -5.12
N ALA A 70 -0.83 3.11 -4.70
CA ALA A 70 -0.38 2.78 -3.34
C ALA A 70 0.94 3.48 -2.99
N VAL A 71 1.92 3.45 -3.89
CA VAL A 71 3.22 4.14 -3.69
C VAL A 71 3.05 5.66 -3.63
N VAL A 72 2.20 6.24 -4.49
CA VAL A 72 1.92 7.68 -4.46
C VAL A 72 1.22 8.09 -3.16
N ALA A 73 0.24 7.31 -2.71
CA ALA A 73 -0.45 7.55 -1.45
C ALA A 73 0.52 7.48 -0.27
N ALA A 74 1.36 6.43 -0.22
CA ALA A 74 2.39 6.28 0.79
C ALA A 74 3.32 7.51 0.85
N ARG A 75 3.80 7.97 -0.31
CA ARG A 75 4.65 9.17 -0.46
C ARG A 75 3.97 10.50 -0.12
N ARG A 76 2.63 10.56 -0.15
CA ARG A 76 1.89 11.75 0.31
C ARG A 76 1.74 11.78 1.82
N LEU A 77 1.42 10.65 2.45
CA LEU A 77 1.27 10.54 3.92
C LEU A 77 2.58 10.86 4.64
N ALA A 78 3.62 10.20 4.16
CA ALA A 78 5.02 10.51 4.25
C ALA A 78 5.43 12.00 4.35
N ALA A 79 4.98 12.82 3.41
CA ALA A 79 5.41 14.20 3.28
C ALA A 79 4.82 15.11 4.39
N GLY A 80 3.85 14.60 5.17
CA GLY A 80 3.10 15.36 6.17
C GLY A 80 2.32 16.54 5.57
N PRO A 81 1.46 17.22 6.35
CA PRO A 81 1.17 18.61 6.01
C PRO A 81 2.51 19.35 6.04
N ALA A 82 2.83 20.10 4.98
CA ALA A 82 3.87 21.11 5.06
C ALA A 82 3.56 21.91 6.33
N ARG A 83 4.45 21.87 7.32
CA ARG A 83 4.36 22.74 8.50
C ARG A 83 4.36 24.16 7.96
N GLU A 84 3.17 24.74 7.78
CA GLU A 84 3.02 26.18 7.73
C GLU A 84 3.43 26.66 9.12
N GLY A 85 4.65 27.20 9.18
CA GLY A 85 5.19 27.85 10.37
C GLY A 85 4.63 29.25 10.55
#